data_AF-A0A9X0U488-F1
#
_entry.id   AF-A0A9X0U488-F1
#
_cell.length_a   1.000
_cell.length_b   1.000
_cell.length_c   1.000
_cell.angle_alpha   90.00
_cell.angle_beta   90.00
_cell.angle_gamma   90.00
#
_symmetry.space_group_name_H-M   'P 1'
#
loop_
_entity.id
_entity.type
_entity.pdbx_description
1 polymer ?
#
loop_
_entity_poly.entity_id
_entity_poly.type
_entity_poly.pdbx_seq_one_letter_code
_entity_poly.pdbx_strand_id
1 'polypeptide(L)'
;MTTVPRLRLTLPPSPSDEHAIGIHTSIGRGSKHPMQSLDIQGFSYEERQGILPSLTSAFADCGGWLLNRKTLSPTTMEFRVEIQLRAVVDLYASIIASGLELTRAGHLGFTHLCTCRKNLTAPSELGQIVTIRLEISFLEDATLQSLFLSAGDRA
;
A
#
# COMPACT_ATOMS: atom_id res chain seq x y z
N MET A 1 -24.98 -42.61 -60.09
CA MET A 1 -26.30 -42.97 -59.52
C MET A 1 -26.21 -42.79 -58.02
N THR A 2 -27.08 -41.94 -57.51
CA THR A 2 -27.00 -41.21 -56.26
C THR A 2 -27.67 -42.00 -55.14
N THR A 3 -27.08 -42.08 -53.95
CA THR A 3 -27.80 -42.52 -52.75
C THR A 3 -27.32 -41.73 -51.54
N VAL A 4 -28.21 -40.85 -51.10
CA VAL A 4 -28.04 -39.97 -49.93
C VAL A 4 -28.67 -40.67 -48.72
N PRO A 5 -27.97 -40.86 -47.60
CA PRO A 5 -28.62 -41.27 -46.36
C PRO A 5 -29.10 -40.05 -45.55
N ARG A 6 -30.32 -40.24 -45.05
CA ARG A 6 -31.28 -39.31 -44.45
C ARG A 6 -30.84 -38.80 -43.07
N LEU A 7 -30.87 -37.48 -42.86
CA LEU A 7 -30.71 -36.82 -41.56
C LEU A 7 -31.77 -37.32 -40.56
N ARG A 8 -31.34 -37.68 -39.35
CA ARG A 8 -32.21 -37.98 -38.20
C ARG A 8 -32.24 -36.75 -37.28
N LEU A 9 -33.36 -36.02 -37.34
CA LEU A 9 -33.68 -34.91 -36.42
C LEU A 9 -34.03 -35.49 -35.05
N THR A 10 -33.18 -35.23 -34.04
CA THR A 10 -33.50 -35.46 -32.63
C THR A 10 -34.23 -34.23 -32.07
N LEU A 11 -35.46 -34.43 -31.59
CA LEU A 11 -36.23 -33.42 -30.85
C LEU A 11 -35.57 -33.08 -29.51
N PRO A 12 -35.74 -31.85 -28.99
CA PRO A 12 -35.37 -31.48 -27.62
C PRO A 12 -36.37 -32.08 -26.61
N PRO A 13 -35.92 -32.51 -25.42
CA PRO A 13 -36.83 -32.91 -24.35
C PRO A 13 -37.46 -31.69 -23.67
N SER A 14 -38.79 -31.74 -23.49
CA SER A 14 -39.59 -30.80 -22.68
C SER A 14 -39.60 -31.20 -21.20
N PRO A 15 -39.92 -30.27 -20.27
CA PRO A 15 -39.56 -30.35 -18.86
C PRO A 15 -40.66 -31.00 -18.00
N SER A 16 -40.29 -31.85 -17.05
CA SER A 16 -41.15 -32.20 -15.91
C SER A 16 -40.32 -32.61 -14.69
N ASP A 17 -40.61 -31.89 -13.60
CA ASP A 17 -40.60 -32.26 -12.19
C ASP A 17 -39.27 -32.39 -11.42
N GLU A 18 -38.96 -31.25 -10.79
CA GLU A 18 -38.41 -31.04 -9.45
C GLU A 18 -38.16 -32.30 -8.60
N HIS A 19 -36.89 -32.53 -8.26
CA HIS A 19 -36.49 -32.90 -6.90
C HIS A 19 -35.38 -31.95 -6.47
N ALA A 20 -35.74 -31.02 -5.59
CA ALA A 20 -34.83 -30.08 -4.96
C ALA A 20 -33.87 -30.83 -4.02
N ILE A 21 -32.70 -31.20 -4.53
CA ILE A 21 -31.55 -31.52 -3.68
C ILE A 21 -30.81 -30.20 -3.45
N GLY A 22 -30.97 -29.67 -2.25
CA GLY A 22 -30.36 -28.41 -1.80
C GLY A 22 -28.85 -28.43 -1.97
N ILE A 23 -28.37 -27.75 -3.01
CA ILE A 23 -26.97 -27.37 -3.13
C ILE A 23 -26.76 -26.24 -2.12
N HIS A 24 -26.22 -26.59 -0.96
CA HIS A 24 -25.62 -25.64 -0.03
C HIS A 24 -24.29 -25.15 -0.64
N THR A 25 -24.36 -24.41 -1.75
CA THR A 25 -23.26 -23.55 -2.18
C THR A 25 -23.19 -22.45 -1.14
N SER A 26 -22.31 -22.64 -0.15
CA SER A 26 -21.86 -21.59 0.73
C SER A 26 -21.35 -20.44 -0.16
N ILE A 27 -22.21 -19.44 -0.36
CA ILE A 27 -21.83 -18.12 -0.86
C ILE A 27 -20.64 -17.71 -0.03
N GLY A 28 -19.49 -17.65 -0.71
CA GLY A 28 -18.19 -17.40 -0.11
C GLY A 28 -18.31 -16.22 0.83
N ARG A 29 -18.15 -16.53 2.12
CA ARG A 29 -17.96 -15.59 3.22
C ARG A 29 -17.01 -14.53 2.69
N GLY A 30 -17.51 -13.33 2.42
CA GLY A 30 -16.67 -12.19 2.13
C GLY A 30 -15.74 -12.04 3.32
N SER A 31 -14.51 -12.54 3.19
CA SER A 31 -13.46 -12.25 4.14
C SER A 31 -13.29 -10.74 4.05
N LYS A 32 -13.93 -10.04 4.98
CA LYS A 32 -13.49 -8.73 5.43
C LYS A 32 -12.09 -8.96 6.01
N HIS A 33 -11.10 -9.13 5.14
CA HIS A 33 -9.72 -9.03 5.54
C HIS A 33 -9.62 -7.65 6.16
N PRO A 34 -9.30 -7.53 7.46
CA PRO A 34 -9.17 -6.22 8.08
C PRO A 34 -8.18 -5.44 7.21
N MET A 35 -8.58 -4.25 6.73
CA MET A 35 -7.70 -3.39 5.96
C MET A 35 -6.43 -3.19 6.78
N GLN A 36 -5.31 -3.63 6.23
CA GLN A 36 -4.05 -3.58 6.96
C GLN A 36 -3.62 -2.12 7.01
N SER A 37 -3.46 -1.59 8.23
CA SER A 37 -2.94 -0.24 8.44
C SER A 37 -1.52 -0.30 9.00
N LEU A 38 -0.68 0.61 8.56
CA LEU A 38 0.68 0.77 9.03
C LEU A 38 0.92 2.24 9.42
N ASP A 39 1.23 2.45 10.69
CA ASP A 39 1.57 3.77 11.23
C ASP A 39 3.08 3.86 11.41
N ILE A 40 3.70 4.86 10.78
CA ILE A 40 5.15 5.02 10.77
C ILE A 40 5.54 6.48 11.00
N GLN A 41 6.74 6.62 11.55
CA GLN A 41 7.40 7.90 11.75
C GLN A 41 8.73 7.89 10.99
N GLY A 42 9.02 9.03 10.36
CA GLY A 42 10.29 9.30 9.74
C GLY A 42 10.78 10.73 10.00
N PHE A 43 12.03 10.96 9.62
CA PHE A 43 12.75 12.21 9.81
C PHE A 43 13.43 12.61 8.51
N SER A 44 13.57 13.91 8.30
CA SER A 44 14.29 14.49 7.17
C SER A 44 15.19 15.60 7.69
N TYR A 45 16.46 15.57 7.26
CA TYR A 45 17.39 16.69 7.43
C TYR A 45 17.25 17.72 6.31
N GLU A 46 16.60 17.35 5.20
CA GLU A 46 16.25 18.29 4.14
C GLU A 46 15.06 19.15 4.55
N GLU A 47 15.03 20.38 4.02
CA GLU A 47 13.87 21.23 4.13
C GLU A 47 12.64 20.60 3.49
N ARG A 48 11.48 20.96 4.04
CA ARG A 48 10.17 20.50 3.59
C ARG A 48 9.94 20.69 2.09
N GLN A 49 10.47 21.72 1.45
CA GLN A 49 10.25 21.94 0.02
C GLN A 49 11.06 20.96 -0.86
N GLY A 50 12.16 20.43 -0.35
CA GLY A 50 13.03 19.48 -1.07
C GLY A 50 12.43 18.08 -1.15
N ILE A 51 12.00 17.53 -0.01
CA ILE A 51 11.59 16.12 0.05
C ILE A 51 10.17 15.86 -0.48
N LEU A 52 9.26 16.84 -0.37
CA LEU A 52 7.84 16.59 -0.63
C LEU A 52 7.51 16.25 -2.08
N PRO A 53 8.08 16.92 -3.10
CA PRO A 53 7.90 16.49 -4.49
C PRO A 53 8.37 15.06 -4.69
N SER A 54 9.54 14.69 -4.15
CA SER A 54 10.11 13.35 -4.28
C SER A 54 9.27 12.27 -3.60
N LEU A 55 8.72 12.54 -2.41
CA LEU A 55 7.80 11.62 -1.73
C LEU A 55 6.47 11.50 -2.47
N THR A 56 5.94 12.61 -2.99
CA THR A 56 4.69 12.59 -3.73
C THR A 56 4.82 11.80 -5.03
N SER A 57 5.95 11.94 -5.76
CA SER A 57 6.23 11.12 -6.93
C SER A 57 6.43 9.66 -6.55
N ALA A 58 7.18 9.36 -5.48
CA ALA A 58 7.37 8.00 -4.98
C ALA A 58 6.03 7.29 -4.71
N PHE A 59 5.07 7.97 -4.10
CA PHE A 59 3.73 7.41 -3.90
C PHE A 59 3.02 7.13 -5.22
N ALA A 60 3.06 8.06 -6.17
CA ALA A 60 2.41 7.91 -7.47
C ALA A 60 3.04 6.80 -8.32
N ASP A 61 4.37 6.73 -8.37
CA ASP A 61 5.13 5.77 -9.17
C ASP A 61 4.92 4.33 -8.69
N CYS A 62 4.67 4.15 -7.39
CA CYS A 62 4.30 2.86 -6.82
C CYS A 62 2.80 2.53 -6.94
N GLY A 63 2.01 3.39 -7.61
CA GLY A 63 0.56 3.22 -7.78
C GLY A 63 -0.25 3.50 -6.52
N GLY A 64 0.30 4.30 -5.59
CA GLY A 64 -0.36 4.72 -4.37
C GLY A 64 -1.32 5.89 -4.57
N TRP A 65 -2.41 5.89 -3.80
CA TRP A 65 -3.35 7.00 -3.72
C TRP A 65 -3.10 7.82 -2.47
N LEU A 66 -2.72 9.09 -2.67
CA LEU A 66 -2.57 10.01 -1.56
C LEU A 66 -3.95 10.52 -1.10
N LEU A 67 -4.38 10.05 0.06
CA LEU A 67 -5.68 10.41 0.64
C LEU A 67 -5.64 11.77 1.32
N ASN A 68 -4.57 12.04 2.05
CA ASN A 68 -4.42 13.28 2.82
C ASN A 68 -2.95 13.66 2.97
N ARG A 69 -2.71 14.96 2.99
CA ARG A 69 -1.44 15.58 3.37
C ARG A 69 -1.76 16.73 4.31
N LYS A 70 -1.29 16.65 5.55
CA LYS A 70 -1.63 17.60 6.62
C LYS A 70 -0.37 18.13 7.30
N THR A 71 -0.26 19.46 7.38
CA THR A 71 0.69 20.09 8.31
C THR A 71 0.21 19.91 9.73
N LEU A 72 1.03 19.30 10.60
CA LEU A 72 0.71 19.16 12.02
C LEU A 72 1.32 20.28 12.85
N SER A 73 2.54 20.69 12.49
CA SER A 73 3.30 21.78 13.12
C SER A 73 4.23 22.41 12.07
N PRO A 74 4.98 23.48 12.39
CA PRO A 74 6.00 24.02 11.49
C PRO A 74 7.04 22.96 11.05
N THR A 75 7.39 22.04 11.94
CA THR A 75 8.42 21.00 11.74
C THR A 75 7.85 19.61 11.51
N THR A 76 6.52 19.44 11.42
CA THR A 76 5.90 18.10 11.29
C THR A 76 4.78 18.07 10.25
N MET A 77 4.76 17.02 9.43
CA MET A 77 3.71 16.76 8.44
C MET A 77 3.26 15.29 8.52
N GLU A 78 1.96 15.06 8.34
CA GLU A 78 1.38 13.73 8.09
C GLU A 78 1.01 13.55 6.62
N PHE A 79 1.27 12.35 6.11
CA PHE A 79 0.71 11.80 4.89
C PHE A 79 -0.14 10.56 5.21
N ARG A 80 -1.24 10.42 4.49
CA ARG A 80 -2.01 9.17 4.43
C ARG A 80 -2.07 8.71 2.99
N VAL A 81 -1.57 7.50 2.74
CA VAL A 81 -1.51 6.89 1.42
C VAL A 81 -2.13 5.50 1.47
N GLU A 82 -2.85 5.13 0.43
CA GLU A 82 -3.29 3.77 0.18
C GLU A 82 -2.50 3.16 -0.97
N ILE A 83 -2.08 1.90 -0.82
CA ILE A 83 -1.32 1.20 -1.85
C ILE A 83 -1.68 -0.28 -1.87
N GLN A 84 -1.55 -0.93 -3.02
CA GLN A 84 -1.65 -2.39 -3.09
C GLN A 84 -0.42 -3.05 -2.45
N LEU A 85 -0.65 -4.15 -1.72
CA LEU A 85 0.41 -4.92 -1.06
C LEU A 85 1.50 -5.39 -2.02
N ARG A 86 1.17 -5.65 -3.29
CA ARG A 86 2.15 -6.00 -4.34
C ARG A 86 3.26 -4.98 -4.52
N ALA A 87 2.98 -3.69 -4.30
CA ALA A 87 3.92 -2.58 -4.53
C ALA A 87 4.66 -2.14 -3.27
N VAL A 88 4.49 -2.84 -2.14
CA VAL A 88 5.04 -2.38 -0.85
C VAL A 88 6.57 -2.37 -0.79
N VAL A 89 7.24 -3.25 -1.57
CA VAL A 89 8.71 -3.25 -1.64
C VAL A 89 9.21 -2.01 -2.37
N ASP A 90 8.60 -1.69 -3.51
CA ASP A 90 8.97 -0.54 -4.31
C ASP A 90 8.67 0.76 -3.55
N LEU A 91 7.54 0.82 -2.86
CA LEU A 91 7.20 1.94 -1.99
C LEU A 91 8.25 2.13 -0.89
N TYR A 92 8.61 1.06 -0.19
CA TYR A 92 9.59 1.13 0.89
C TYR A 92 10.94 1.62 0.37
N ALA A 93 11.42 1.08 -0.76
CA ALA A 93 12.66 1.52 -1.38
C ALA A 93 12.61 2.99 -1.81
N SER A 94 11.52 3.42 -2.45
CA SER A 94 11.35 4.80 -2.92
C SER A 94 11.25 5.82 -1.78
N ILE A 95 10.63 5.46 -0.65
CA ILE A 95 10.62 6.30 0.55
C ILE A 95 12.04 6.55 1.05
N ILE A 96 12.86 5.49 1.18
CA ILE A 96 14.25 5.64 1.64
C ILE A 96 15.08 6.41 0.61
N ALA A 97 14.89 6.14 -0.69
CA ALA A 97 15.59 6.83 -1.76
C ALA A 97 15.26 8.33 -1.84
N SER A 98 14.09 8.75 -1.32
CA SER A 98 13.72 10.16 -1.21
C SER A 98 14.50 10.93 -0.14
N GLY A 99 15.37 10.27 0.64
CA GLY A 99 16.11 10.89 1.75
C GLY A 99 15.37 10.85 3.09
N LEU A 100 14.23 10.15 3.17
CA LEU A 100 13.49 10.00 4.42
C LEU A 100 14.11 8.88 5.27
N GLU A 101 14.48 9.21 6.50
CA GLU A 101 14.93 8.24 7.48
C GLU A 101 13.76 7.72 8.29
N LEU A 102 13.57 6.40 8.38
CA LEU A 102 12.48 5.84 9.17
C LEU A 102 12.94 5.46 10.58
N THR A 103 12.03 5.54 11.54
CA THR A 103 12.22 4.88 12.83
C THR A 103 12.43 3.37 12.65
N ARG A 104 13.07 2.73 13.62
CA ARG A 104 13.16 1.26 13.69
C ARG A 104 11.79 0.59 13.57
N ALA A 105 10.76 1.15 14.21
CA ALA A 105 9.39 0.66 14.11
C ALA A 105 8.86 0.74 12.68
N GLY A 106 9.13 1.83 11.96
CA GLY A 106 8.79 1.97 10.55
C GLY A 106 9.45 0.93 9.65
N HIS A 107 10.76 0.72 9.81
CA HIS A 107 11.50 -0.33 9.10
C HIS A 107 10.94 -1.73 9.37
N LEU A 108 10.61 -2.05 10.63
CA LEU A 108 10.00 -3.33 11.00
C LEU A 108 8.60 -3.50 10.39
N GLY A 109 7.78 -2.44 10.39
CA GLY A 109 6.46 -2.44 9.78
C GLY A 109 6.50 -2.72 8.28
N PHE A 110 7.37 -2.05 7.53
CA PHE A 110 7.58 -2.34 6.11
C PHE A 110 8.14 -3.74 5.88
N THR A 111 9.10 -4.18 6.70
CA THR A 111 9.67 -5.53 6.61
C THR A 111 8.59 -6.61 6.80
N HIS A 112 7.66 -6.38 7.74
CA HIS A 112 6.52 -7.25 7.94
C HIS A 112 5.63 -7.32 6.69
N LEU A 113 5.25 -6.18 6.11
CA LEU A 113 4.46 -6.14 4.88
C LEU A 113 5.18 -6.82 3.71
N CYS A 114 6.48 -6.59 3.55
CA CYS A 114 7.30 -7.24 2.53
C CYS A 114 7.33 -8.76 2.70
N THR A 115 7.38 -9.23 3.95
CA THR A 115 7.33 -10.65 4.31
C THR A 115 5.96 -11.25 4.02
N CYS A 116 4.87 -10.56 4.37
CA CYS A 116 3.51 -10.96 4.03
C CYS A 116 3.36 -11.10 2.51
N ARG A 117 3.72 -10.05 1.75
CA ARG A 117 3.73 -10.08 0.28
C ARG A 117 4.49 -11.28 -0.28
N LYS A 118 5.67 -11.60 0.27
CA LYS A 118 6.50 -12.73 -0.19
C LYS A 118 5.80 -14.09 0.01
N ASN A 119 4.99 -14.23 1.06
CA ASN A 119 4.35 -15.49 1.43
C ASN A 119 2.93 -15.64 0.85
N LEU A 120 2.36 -14.59 0.27
CA LEU A 120 1.09 -14.64 -0.46
C LEU A 120 1.34 -15.05 -1.91
N THR A 121 0.48 -15.93 -2.43
CA THR A 121 0.65 -16.50 -3.77
C THR A 121 -0.51 -16.18 -4.70
N ALA A 122 -1.71 -15.92 -4.16
CA ALA A 122 -2.85 -15.59 -4.99
C ALA A 122 -2.81 -14.11 -5.41
N PRO A 123 -3.04 -13.79 -6.71
CA PRO A 123 -3.08 -12.40 -7.18
C PRO A 123 -4.11 -11.52 -6.47
N SER A 124 -5.20 -12.12 -5.99
CA SER A 124 -6.24 -11.45 -5.20
C SER A 124 -5.74 -11.00 -3.82
N GLU A 125 -4.83 -11.77 -3.21
CA GLU A 125 -4.24 -11.44 -1.91
C GLU A 125 -3.20 -10.31 -2.06
N LEU A 126 -2.41 -10.35 -3.13
CA LEU A 126 -1.44 -9.30 -3.45
C LEU A 126 -2.11 -7.97 -3.88
N GLY A 127 -3.38 -8.01 -4.27
CA GLY A 127 -4.20 -6.83 -4.59
C GLY A 127 -4.81 -6.14 -3.37
N GLN A 128 -4.60 -6.66 -2.15
CA GLN A 128 -5.11 -6.04 -0.93
C GLN A 128 -4.56 -4.62 -0.76
N ILE A 129 -5.43 -3.69 -0.35
CA ILE A 129 -5.04 -2.31 -0.06
C ILE A 129 -4.51 -2.22 1.37
N VAL A 130 -3.36 -1.58 1.51
CA VAL A 130 -2.72 -1.22 2.77
C VAL A 130 -2.78 0.29 2.92
N THR A 131 -3.28 0.76 4.05
CA THR A 131 -3.27 2.20 4.39
C THR A 131 -2.04 2.51 5.22
N ILE A 132 -1.23 3.47 4.80
CA ILE A 132 -0.03 3.90 5.52
C ILE A 132 -0.24 5.32 6.02
N ARG A 133 -0.11 5.53 7.33
CA ARG A 133 0.01 6.86 7.93
C ARG A 133 1.48 7.13 8.21
N LEU A 134 2.05 8.08 7.48
CA LEU A 134 3.44 8.50 7.63
C LEU A 134 3.48 9.90 8.26
N GLU A 135 4.07 9.99 9.44
CA GLU A 135 4.42 11.25 10.07
C GLU A 135 5.90 11.55 9.84
N ILE A 136 6.20 12.77 9.39
CA ILE A 136 7.55 13.23 9.07
C ILE A 136 7.89 14.39 9.98
N SER A 137 9.00 14.27 10.70
CA SER A 137 9.62 15.38 11.43
C SER A 137 10.80 15.94 10.64
N PHE A 138 10.72 17.22 10.30
CA PHE A 138 11.78 17.98 9.69
C PHE A 138 12.72 18.46 10.78
N LEU A 139 13.92 17.91 10.80
CA LEU A 139 14.95 18.30 11.74
C LEU A 139 15.64 19.53 11.16
N GLU A 140 15.70 20.59 11.97
CA GLU A 140 16.56 21.73 11.63
C GLU A 140 18.01 21.23 11.66
N ASP A 141 18.84 21.71 10.73
CA ASP A 141 20.27 21.67 10.94
C ASP A 141 20.50 22.29 12.31
N ALA A 142 20.96 21.48 13.28
CA ALA A 142 21.59 22.02 14.47
C ALA A 142 22.82 22.76 13.97
N THR A 143 22.60 23.99 13.51
CA THR A 143 23.61 24.82 12.90
C THR A 143 24.72 24.90 13.93
N LEU A 144 25.94 24.58 13.52
CA LEU A 144 27.15 24.82 14.31
C LEU A 144 27.17 26.24 14.89
N GLN A 145 26.41 27.18 14.32
CA GLN A 145 26.11 28.52 14.84
C GLN A 145 25.52 28.52 16.26
N SER A 146 24.60 27.61 16.60
CA SER A 146 24.07 27.48 17.97
C SER A 146 25.15 27.02 18.97
N LEU A 147 26.07 26.15 18.54
CA LEU A 147 27.24 25.73 19.32
C LEU A 147 28.26 26.86 19.48
N PHE A 148 28.55 27.62 18.40
CA PHE A 148 29.45 28.78 18.45
C PHE A 148 28.91 29.92 19.32
N LEU A 149 27.60 30.19 19.27
CA LEU A 149 26.96 31.20 20.12
C LEU A 149 26.99 30.81 21.60
N SER A 150 26.92 29.51 21.92
CA SER A 150 27.06 29.01 23.30
C SER A 150 28.49 29.05 23.83
N ALA A 151 29.50 29.02 22.94
CA ALA A 151 30.91 29.02 23.28
C ALA A 151 31.49 30.44 23.39
N GLY A 152 30.86 31.43 22.76
CA GLY A 152 31.29 32.84 22.76
C GLY A 152 30.95 33.63 24.03
N ASP A 153 30.09 33.10 24.92
CA ASP A 153 29.63 33.79 26.14
C ASP A 153 30.41 33.36 27.41
N ARG A 154 31.60 32.78 27.22
CA ARG A 154 32.51 32.33 28.29
C ARG A 154 33.91 32.96 28.22
N ALA A 155 34.03 34.15 27.62
CA ALA A 155 35.28 34.91 27.57
C ALA A 155 35.23 36.17 28.45
#